data_AF-A0A357CEK7-F1
#
_entry.id   AF-A0A357CEK7-F1
#
_cell.length_a   1.000
_cell.length_b   1.000
_cell.length_c   1.000
_cell.angle_alpha   90.00
_cell.angle_beta   90.00
_cell.angle_gamma   90.00
#
_symmetry.space_group_name_H-M   'P 1'
#
loop_
_entity.id
_entity.type
_entity.pdbx_description
1 polymer ?
#
loop_
_entity_poly.entity_id
_entity_poly.type
_entity_poly.pdbx_seq_one_letter_code
_entity_poly.pdbx_strand_id
1 'polypeptide(L)'
;MTQKSKATAAKAQDKVMPTVTLSELCGEAADHVARARVALFDESGNADRALLHLDEAIFCLRRLLAHGRASGINGAGAKLRSA
;
A
#
# COMPACT_ATOMS: atom_id res chain seq x y z
N MET A 1 -5.78 26.08 52.78
CA MET A 1 -6.36 25.10 51.82
C MET A 1 -5.94 25.52 50.43
N THR A 2 -4.94 24.86 49.84
CA THR A 2 -4.34 25.28 48.56
C THR A 2 -4.56 24.16 47.54
N GLN A 3 -5.46 24.39 46.59
CA GLN A 3 -5.75 23.46 45.49
C GLN A 3 -4.66 23.59 44.42
N LYS A 4 -3.86 22.53 44.25
CA LYS A 4 -2.91 22.38 43.14
C LYS A 4 -3.66 21.84 41.92
N SER A 5 -3.83 22.67 40.90
CA SER A 5 -4.35 22.27 39.60
C SER A 5 -3.39 21.31 38.90
N LYS A 6 -3.82 20.06 38.73
CA LYS A 6 -3.09 19.03 37.97
C LYS A 6 -3.44 19.20 36.48
N ALA A 7 -2.61 19.94 35.76
CA ALA A 7 -2.68 19.99 34.30
C ALA A 7 -2.19 18.65 33.74
N THR A 8 -3.12 17.77 33.38
CA THR A 8 -2.84 16.60 32.54
C THR A 8 -2.60 17.07 31.11
N ALA A 9 -1.33 17.19 30.73
CA ALA A 9 -0.93 17.32 29.33
C ALA A 9 -1.36 16.06 28.58
N ALA A 10 -2.43 16.18 27.80
CA ALA A 10 -2.81 15.18 26.81
C ALA A 10 -1.68 15.13 25.77
N LYS A 11 -0.80 14.13 25.88
CA LYS A 11 0.10 13.78 24.78
C LYS A 11 -0.78 13.34 23.62
N ALA A 12 -0.94 14.21 22.63
CA ALA A 12 -1.41 13.84 21.31
C ALA A 12 -0.53 12.69 20.83
N GLN A 13 -1.11 11.49 20.81
CA GLN A 13 -0.49 10.35 20.15
C GLN A 13 -0.55 10.66 18.66
N ASP A 14 0.54 11.24 18.17
CA ASP A 14 0.85 11.30 16.75
C ASP A 14 0.93 9.84 16.26
N LYS A 15 -0.23 9.31 15.83
CA LYS A 15 -0.30 8.04 15.13
C LYS A 15 0.35 8.29 13.77
N VAL A 16 1.67 8.20 13.72
CA VAL A 16 2.41 7.99 12.48
C VAL A 16 1.84 6.71 11.89
N MET A 17 0.87 6.84 11.00
CA MET A 17 0.39 5.70 10.22
C MET A 17 1.60 5.19 9.45
N PRO A 18 1.95 3.90 9.56
CA PRO A 18 3.10 3.37 8.83
C PRO A 18 2.88 3.66 7.36
N THR A 19 3.80 4.44 6.78
CA THR A 19 3.81 4.75 5.36
C THR A 19 4.01 3.43 4.65
N VAL A 20 2.94 2.86 4.08
CA VAL A 20 3.02 1.61 3.32
C VAL A 20 4.09 1.79 2.26
N THR A 21 5.09 0.92 2.29
CA THR A 21 6.25 0.98 1.43
C THR A 21 5.91 0.49 0.03
N LEU A 22 6.68 0.92 -0.97
CA LEU A 22 6.49 0.46 -2.35
C LEU A 22 6.66 -1.07 -2.46
N SER A 23 7.58 -1.65 -1.70
CA SER A 23 7.78 -3.10 -1.62
C SER A 23 6.57 -3.85 -1.08
N GLU A 24 5.90 -3.31 -0.07
CA GLU A 24 4.67 -3.90 0.49
C GLU A 24 3.53 -3.85 -0.53
N LEU A 25 3.31 -2.70 -1.18
CA LEU A 25 2.30 -2.57 -2.23
C LEU A 25 2.54 -3.53 -3.41
N CYS A 26 3.80 -3.73 -3.81
CA CYS A 26 4.16 -4.72 -4.83
C CYS A 26 3.86 -6.15 -4.36
N GLY A 27 4.21 -6.47 -3.11
CA GLY A 27 3.96 -7.79 -2.52
C GLY A 27 2.47 -8.11 -2.42
N GLU A 28 1.67 -7.17 -1.92
CA GLU A 28 0.21 -7.29 -1.83
C GLU A 28 -0.43 -7.49 -3.21
N ALA A 29 -0.03 -6.68 -4.20
CA ALA A 29 -0.54 -6.82 -5.57
C ALA A 29 -0.22 -8.21 -6.15
N ALA A 30 1.01 -8.70 -5.94
CA ALA A 30 1.43 -10.01 -6.42
C ALA A 30 0.66 -11.16 -5.72
N ASP A 31 0.42 -11.06 -4.41
CA ASP A 31 -0.36 -12.05 -3.66
C ASP A 31 -1.81 -12.12 -4.18
N HIS A 32 -2.44 -10.96 -4.40
CA HIS A 32 -3.77 -10.89 -4.98
C HIS A 32 -3.84 -11.52 -6.38
N VAL A 33 -2.87 -11.25 -7.26
CA VAL A 33 -2.80 -11.91 -8.58
C VAL A 33 -2.61 -13.42 -8.45
N ALA A 34 -1.78 -13.88 -7.52
CA ALA A 34 -1.59 -15.31 -7.28
C ALA A 34 -2.89 -15.99 -6.82
N ARG A 35 -3.64 -15.36 -5.91
CA ARG A 35 -4.94 -15.85 -5.44
C ARG A 35 -6.00 -15.82 -6.54
N ALA A 36 -6.02 -14.79 -7.38
CA ALA A 36 -6.89 -14.74 -8.55
C ALA A 36 -6.60 -15.91 -9.50
N ARG A 37 -5.32 -16.20 -9.75
CA ARG A 37 -4.91 -17.35 -10.58
C ARG A 37 -5.39 -18.66 -9.97
N VAL A 38 -5.22 -18.85 -8.66
CA VAL A 38 -5.75 -20.05 -7.98
C VAL A 38 -7.27 -20.14 -8.14
N ALA A 39 -8.01 -19.05 -7.91
CA ALA A 39 -9.48 -19.06 -8.03
C ALA A 39 -9.97 -19.40 -9.45
N LEU A 40 -9.22 -19.02 -10.50
CA LEU A 40 -9.56 -19.35 -11.89
C LEU A 40 -9.30 -20.81 -12.27
N PHE A 41 -8.27 -21.43 -11.68
CA PHE A 41 -7.76 -22.75 -12.09
C PHE A 41 -7.95 -23.84 -11.04
N ASP A 42 -8.53 -23.52 -9.88
CA ASP A 42 -9.01 -24.50 -8.93
C ASP A 42 -10.23 -25.25 -9.50
N GLU A 43 -10.51 -26.47 -9.01
CA GLU A 43 -11.57 -27.33 -9.57
C GLU A 43 -12.96 -26.68 -9.55
N SER A 44 -13.16 -25.72 -8.66
CA SER A 44 -14.40 -24.96 -8.52
C SER A 44 -14.55 -23.78 -9.48
N GLY A 45 -13.47 -23.35 -10.17
CA GLY A 45 -13.48 -22.28 -11.16
C GLY A 45 -14.28 -21.04 -10.73
N ASN A 46 -13.88 -20.37 -9.65
CA ASN A 46 -14.65 -19.27 -9.07
C ASN A 46 -14.23 -17.90 -9.66
N ALA A 47 -14.87 -17.53 -10.77
CA ALA A 47 -14.61 -16.28 -11.47
C ALA A 47 -14.88 -15.03 -10.60
N ASP A 48 -15.94 -15.02 -9.79
CA ASP A 48 -16.27 -13.88 -8.93
C ASP A 48 -15.17 -13.62 -7.89
N ARG A 49 -14.64 -14.68 -7.29
CA ARG A 49 -13.52 -14.60 -6.35
C ARG A 49 -12.23 -14.17 -7.04
N ALA A 50 -12.01 -14.62 -8.28
CA ALA A 50 -10.88 -14.17 -9.07
C ALA A 50 -10.95 -12.67 -9.37
N LEU A 51 -12.12 -12.18 -9.79
CA LEU A 51 -12.36 -10.76 -10.05
C LEU A 51 -12.14 -9.92 -8.79
N LEU A 52 -12.64 -10.36 -7.64
CA LEU A 52 -12.39 -9.69 -6.35
C LEU A 52 -10.90 -9.53 -6.08
N HIS A 53 -10.11 -10.59 -6.26
CA HIS A 53 -8.67 -10.51 -6.05
C HIS A 53 -7.99 -9.61 -7.10
N LEU A 54 -8.44 -9.59 -8.35
CA LEU A 54 -7.90 -8.69 -9.37
C LEU A 54 -8.19 -7.21 -9.05
N ASP A 55 -9.36 -6.89 -8.54
CA ASP A 55 -9.72 -5.52 -8.13
C ASP A 55 -8.82 -5.01 -7.00
N GLU A 56 -8.55 -5.85 -6.00
CA GLU A 56 -7.61 -5.53 -4.92
C GLU A 56 -6.17 -5.34 -5.45
N ALA A 57 -5.72 -6.18 -6.39
CA ALA A 57 -4.41 -5.99 -7.03
C ALA A 57 -4.33 -4.65 -7.77
N ILE A 58 -5.38 -4.28 -8.51
CA ILE A 58 -5.47 -2.98 -9.19
C ILE A 58 -5.44 -1.83 -8.18
N PHE A 59 -6.09 -1.98 -7.03
CA PHE A 59 -6.05 -0.99 -5.96
C PHE A 59 -4.62 -0.77 -5.44
N CYS A 60 -3.88 -1.85 -5.12
CA CYS A 60 -2.48 -1.77 -4.71
C CYS A 60 -1.61 -1.07 -5.76
N LEU A 61 -1.77 -1.42 -7.05
CA LEU A 61 -1.03 -0.79 -8.16
C LEU A 61 -1.36 0.69 -8.33
N ARG A 62 -2.62 1.10 -8.16
CA ARG A 62 -3.01 2.51 -8.19
C ARG A 62 -2.39 3.30 -7.05
N ARG A 63 -2.33 2.72 -5.84
CA ARG A 63 -1.60 3.32 -4.71
C ARG A 63 -0.12 3.44 -5.03
N LEU A 64 0.50 2.42 -5.63
CA LEU A 64 1.89 2.46 -6.05
C LEU A 64 2.17 3.60 -7.04
N LEU A 65 1.29 3.78 -8.04
CA LEU A 65 1.40 4.91 -8.98
C LEU A 65 1.23 6.27 -8.28
N ALA A 66 0.40 6.36 -7.25
CA ALA A 66 0.28 7.56 -6.43
C ALA A 66 1.56 7.82 -5.61
N HIS A 67 2.15 6.78 -5.01
CA HIS A 67 3.45 6.86 -4.32
C HIS A 67 4.57 7.32 -5.27
N GLY A 68 4.67 6.75 -6.48
CA GLY A 68 5.68 7.14 -7.46
C GLY A 68 5.56 8.59 -7.95
N ARG A 69 4.32 9.09 -8.09
CA ARG A 69 4.06 10.51 -8.42
C ARG A 69 4.39 11.45 -7.26
N ALA A 70 4.07 11.06 -6.03
CA ALA A 70 4.39 11.85 -4.83
C ALA A 70 5.90 11.91 -4.55
N SER A 71 6.65 10.84 -4.87
CA SER A 71 8.11 10.81 -4.76
C SER A 71 8.86 11.52 -5.89
N GLY A 72 8.17 12.15 -6.85
CA GLY A 72 8.82 12.99 -7.86
C GLY A 72 9.66 12.22 -8.89
N ILE A 73 9.40 10.93 -9.11
CA ILE A 73 10.07 10.13 -10.16
C ILE A 73 9.50 10.44 -11.56
N ASN A 74 9.20 11.72 -11.80
CA ASN A 74 8.85 12.29 -13.09
C ASN A 74 9.78 13.49 -13.30
N GLY A 75 11.05 13.27 -13.64
CA GLY A 75 11.94 14.41 -13.95
C GLY A 75 13.44 14.22 -13.98
N ALA A 76 14.01 13.03 -13.81
CA ALA A 76 15.44 12.82 -14.06
C ALA A 76 15.60 11.65 -15.01
N GLY A 77 16.01 11.97 -16.24
CA GLY A 77 16.28 11.00 -17.27
C GLY A 77 17.14 9.86 -16.75
N ALA A 78 16.75 8.66 -17.13
CA ALA A 78 17.64 7.53 -17.31
C ALA A 78 18.75 7.92 -18.31
N LYS A 79 19.67 8.81 -17.92
CA LYS A 79 20.97 8.90 -18.52
C LYS A 79 21.73 7.71 -17.95
N LEU A 80 21.53 6.55 -18.58
CA LEU A 80 22.50 5.45 -18.51
C LEU A 80 23.87 6.10 -18.72
N ARG A 81 24.62 6.26 -17.62
CA ARG A 81 26.05 6.47 -17.70
C ARG A 81 26.64 5.11 -18.02
N SER A 82 26.81 4.82 -19.30
CA SER A 82 27.76 3.81 -19.74
C SER A 82 29.15 4.26 -19.26
N ALA A 83 29.75 3.44 -18.40
CA ALA A 83 31.16 3.48 -18.08
C ALA A 83 31.97 2.83 -19.21
#